data_AF-A0A0H3NUQ0-F1
#
_entry.id   AF-A0A0H3NUQ0-F1
#
_cell.length_a   1.000
_cell.length_b   1.000
_cell.length_c   1.000
_cell.angle_alpha   90.00
_cell.angle_beta   90.00
_cell.angle_gamma   90.00
#
_symmetry.space_group_name_H-M   'P 1'
#
loop_
_entity.id
_entity.type
_entity.pdbx_description
1 polymer ?
#
loop_
_entity_poly.entity_id
_entity_poly.type
_entity_poly.pdbx_seq_one_letter_code
_entity_poly.pdbx_strand_id
1 'polypeptide(L)' 'MQDYGNYVNHMRRHHPDTPPMTERDFHRYCLEARFPSKDGKLGKCPC' A
#
# COMPACT_ATOMS: atom_id res chain seq x y z
N MET A 1 12.20 6.24 2.87
CA MET A 1 11.74 5.78 1.54
C MET A 1 10.96 4.51 1.79
N GLN A 2 9.67 4.47 1.46
CA GLN A 2 8.87 3.25 1.61
C GLN A 2 9.32 2.30 0.49
N ASP A 3 9.95 1.18 0.87
CA ASP A 3 10.49 0.21 -0.09
C ASP A 3 9.44 -0.86 -0.39
N TYR A 4 9.25 -1.16 -1.66
CA TYR A 4 8.28 -2.15 -2.10
C TYR A 4 8.56 -3.56 -1.54
N GLY A 5 9.84 -3.93 -1.38
CA GLY A 5 10.23 -5.21 -0.79
C GLY A 5 9.81 -5.34 0.68
N ASN A 6 9.93 -4.27 1.46
CA ASN A 6 9.45 -4.24 2.84
C ASN A 6 7.92 -4.39 2.92
N TYR A 7 7.19 -3.72 2.04
CA TYR A 7 5.73 -3.86 1.92
C TYR A 7 5.32 -5.31 1.59
N VAL A 8 5.96 -5.94 0.60
CA VAL A 8 5.66 -7.34 0.23
C VAL A 8 5.94 -8.30 1.39
N ASN A 9 7.02 -8.08 2.14
CA ASN A 9 7.35 -8.91 3.30
C ASN A 9 6.30 -8.73 4.42
N HIS A 10 5.89 -7.49 4.69
CA HIS A 10 4.81 -7.19 5.62
C HIS A 10 3.52 -7.92 5.22
N MET A 11 3.09 -7.76 3.97
CA MET A 11 1.89 -8.42 3.43
C MET A 11 1.97 -9.93 3.57
N ARG A 12 3.09 -10.56 3.23
CA ARG A 12 3.23 -12.02 3.38
C ARG A 12 3.17 -12.50 4.82
N ARG A 13 3.64 -11.69 5.78
CA ARG A 13 3.70 -12.06 7.21
C ARG A 13 2.37 -11.82 7.93
N HIS A 14 1.71 -10.71 7.64
CA HIS A 14 0.52 -10.26 8.35
C HIS A 14 -0.78 -10.47 7.57
N HIS A 15 -0.67 -10.56 6.24
CA HIS A 15 -1.79 -10.72 5.31
C HIS A 15 -1.51 -11.85 4.28
N PRO A 16 -1.17 -13.08 4.72
CA PRO A 16 -0.79 -14.17 3.81
C PRO A 16 -1.90 -14.55 2.82
N ASP A 17 -3.17 -14.34 3.18
CA ASP A 17 -4.34 -14.59 2.32
C ASP A 17 -4.62 -13.45 1.33
N THR A 18 -3.94 -12.31 1.46
CA THR A 18 -4.13 -11.15 0.58
C THR A 18 -2.90 -10.97 -0.32
N PRO A 19 -3.05 -11.02 -1.65
CA PRO A 19 -1.92 -10.76 -2.53
C PRO A 19 -1.44 -9.31 -2.37
N PRO A 20 -0.14 -9.05 -2.20
CA PRO A 20 0.39 -7.70 -2.19
C PRO A 20 0.10 -7.00 -3.53
N MET A 21 -0.13 -5.69 -3.48
CA MET A 21 -0.29 -4.89 -4.70
C MET A 21 1.02 -4.84 -5.51
N THR A 22 0.95 -4.46 -6.79
CA THR A 22 2.17 -4.32 -7.60
C THR A 22 2.98 -3.09 -7.18
N GLU A 23 4.27 -3.05 -7.52
CA GLU A 23 5.13 -1.90 -7.23
C GLU A 23 4.52 -0.59 -7.75
N ARG A 24 3.99 -0.59 -8.98
CA ARG A 24 3.33 0.58 -9.56
C ARG A 24 2.13 1.05 -8.74
N ASP A 25 1.30 0.11 -8.29
CA ASP A 25 0.12 0.43 -7.49
C ASP A 25 0.51 0.94 -6.10
N PHE A 26 1.57 0.38 -5.51
CA PHE A 26 2.15 0.85 -4.24
C PHE A 26 2.71 2.27 -4.35
N HIS A 27 3.44 2.57 -5.42
CA HIS A 27 3.94 3.91 -5.68
C HIS A 27 2.80 4.92 -5.85
N ARG A 28 1.76 4.56 -6.61
CA ARG A 28 0.56 5.39 -6.75
C ARG A 28 -0.15 5.58 -5.41
N TYR A 29 -0.29 4.53 -4.61
CA TYR A 29 -0.86 4.59 -3.27
C TYR A 29 -0.11 5.56 -2.37
N CYS A 30 1.23 5.51 -2.34
CA CYS A 30 2.03 6.48 -1.58
C CYS A 30 1.85 7.92 -2.07
N LEU A 31 1.70 8.13 -3.38
CA LEU A 31 1.45 9.45 -3.96
C LEU A 31 0.06 9.98 -3.60
N GLU A 32 -0.99 9.14 -3.72
CA GLU A 32 -2.36 9.50 -3.36
C GLU A 32 -2.51 9.75 -1.85
N ALA A 33 -1.84 8.96 -1.01
CA ALA A 33 -1.81 9.19 0.44
C ALA A 33 -1.14 10.52 0.81
N ARG A 34 -0.17 10.99 0.00
CA ARG A 34 0.53 12.27 0.22
C ARG A 34 -0.25 13.47 -0.31
N PHE A 35 -1.07 13.29 -1.34
CA PHE A 35 -1.88 14.33 -1.96
C PHE A 35 -3.34 13.87 -2.06
N PRO A 36 -4.11 13.92 -0.96
CA PRO A 36 -5.48 13.44 -0.93
C PRO A 36 -6.39 14.43 -1.69
N SER A 37 -6.42 14.33 -3.02
CA SER A 37 -7.26 15.18 -3.87
C SER A 37 -8.70 14.66 -4.02
N LYS A 38 -9.06 13.53 -3.37
CA LYS A 38 -10.40 12.96 -3.40
C LYS A 38 -10.83 12.50 -2.00
N ASP A 39 -12.09 12.73 -1.69
CA ASP A 39 -12.85 12.33 -0.48
C ASP A 39 -13.00 10.80 -0.35
N GLY A 40 -11.97 10.04 -0.74
CA GLY A 40 -11.94 8.59 -0.67
C GLY A 40 -11.51 8.17 0.72
N LYS A 41 -12.45 7.69 1.53
CA LYS A 41 -12.16 6.90 2.73
C LYS A 41 -11.12 5.83 2.35
N LEU A 42 -9.85 6.04 2.74
CA LEU A 42 -8.79 5.04 2.65
C LEU A 42 -9.14 3.92 3.64
N GLY A 43 -10.09 3.09 3.23
CA GLY A 43 -10.68 2.05 4.05
C GLY A 43 -9.71 0.89 4.21
N LYS A 44 -8.83 1.00 5.21
CA LYS A 44 -8.07 -0.11 5.83
C LYS A 44 -6.84 -0.64 5.07
N CYS A 45 -5.90 -1.14 5.91
CA CYS A 45 -4.43 -1.30 5.80
C CYS A 45 -3.69 -0.35 4.82
N PRO A 46 -3.26 0.80 5.38
CA PRO A 46 -2.05 1.57 5.06
C PRO A 46 -0.81 1.06 5.84
N CYS A 47 -0.67 -0.26 5.90
CA CYS A 47 0.54 -0.99 6.23
C CYS A 47 1.04 -1.67 4.93
#